data_AF-A0A8T5QEE2-F1
#
_entry.id   AF-A0A8T5QEE2-F1
#
_cell.length_a   1.000
_cell.length_b   1.000
_cell.length_c   1.000
_cell.angle_alpha   90.00
_cell.angle_beta   90.00
_cell.angle_gamma   90.00
#
_symmetry.space_group_name_H-M   'P 1'
#
loop_
_entity.id
_entity.type
_entity.pdbx_description
1 polymer ?
#
loop_
_entity_poly.entity_id
_entity_poly.type
_entity_poly.pdbx_seq_one_letter_code
_entity_poly.pdbx_strand_id
1 'polypeptide(L)' 'MKSTNYKALFASGIIFVGAGVVFMASVNPGIAGGLIVIGIALMIIGAKNKDKWVKK' A
#
# COMPACT_ATOMS: atom_id res chain seq x y z
N MET A 1 -20.17 -9.34 -10.20
CA MET A 1 -18.98 -8.47 -10.18
C MET A 1 -18.41 -8.46 -8.77
N LYS A 2 -17.19 -8.94 -8.54
CA LYS A 2 -16.52 -8.77 -7.23
C LYS A 2 -16.17 -7.30 -7.08
N SER A 3 -16.70 -6.63 -6.06
CA SER A 3 -16.34 -5.24 -5.77
C SER A 3 -14.91 -5.18 -5.22
N THR A 4 -14.13 -4.23 -5.71
CA THR A 4 -12.76 -4.00 -5.23
C THR A 4 -12.80 -3.46 -3.80
N ASN A 5 -12.07 -4.10 -2.88
CA ASN A 5 -11.97 -3.63 -1.51
C ASN A 5 -10.88 -2.54 -1.40
N TYR A 6 -11.27 -1.29 -1.64
CA TYR A 6 -10.37 -0.12 -1.59
C TYR A 6 -9.79 0.15 -0.19
N LYS A 7 -10.51 -0.25 0.87
CA LYS A 7 -10.01 -0.15 2.25
C LYS A 7 -8.85 -1.13 2.49
N ALA A 8 -8.95 -2.35 1.97
CA ALA A 8 -7.87 -3.32 2.02
C ALA A 8 -6.67 -2.90 1.16
N LEU A 9 -6.90 -2.28 -0.01
CA LEU A 9 -5.83 -1.69 -0.83
C LEU A 9 -5.08 -0.57 -0.11
N PHE A 10 -5.79 0.29 0.62
CA PHE A 10 -5.14 1.32 1.43
C PHE A 10 -4.27 0.69 2.54
N ALA A 11 -4.83 -0.29 3.25
CA ALA A 11 -4.12 -0.97 4.34
C ALA A 11 -2.90 -1.77 3.84
N SER A 12 -3.00 -2.45 2.68
CA SER A 12 -1.85 -3.14 2.09
C SER A 12 -0.75 -2.15 1.71
N GLY A 13 -1.11 -0.96 1.22
CA GLY A 13 -0.16 0.11 0.96
C GLY A 13 0.69 0.50 2.19
N ILE A 14 0.06 0.65 3.37
CA ILE A 14 0.76 0.91 4.64
C ILE A 14 1.75 -0.21 4.97
N ILE A 15 1.33 -1.47 4.79
CA ILE A 15 2.18 -2.64 5.05
C ILE A 15 3.40 -2.64 4.13
N PHE A 16 3.21 -2.35 2.83
CA PHE A 16 4.31 -2.31 1.86
C PHE A 16 5.28 -1.16 2.13
N VAL A 17 4.81 0.02 2.54
CA VAL A 17 5.69 1.12 2.95
C VAL A 17 6.50 0.71 4.18
N GLY A 18 5.85 0.15 5.22
CA GLY A 18 6.55 -0.32 6.42
C GLY A 18 7.59 -1.39 6.14
N ALA A 19 7.24 -2.39 5.32
CA ALA A 19 8.17 -3.41 4.87
C ALA A 19 9.34 -2.81 4.07
N GLY A 20 9.07 -1.86 3.17
CA GLY A 20 10.09 -1.16 2.41
C GLY A 20 11.09 -0.41 3.29
N VAL A 21 10.62 0.27 4.34
CA VAL A 21 11.52 0.94 5.31
C VAL A 21 12.43 -0.06 6.03
N VAL A 22 11.89 -1.20 6.48
CA VAL A 22 12.70 -2.27 7.11
C VAL A 22 13.72 -2.84 6.13
N PHE A 23 13.33 -3.09 4.88
CA PHE A 23 14.22 -3.59 3.84
C PHE A 23 15.31 -2.59 3.43
N MET A 24 15.03 -1.29 3.54
CA MET A 24 16.00 -0.23 3.28
C MET A 24 17.17 -0.31 4.27
N ALA A 25 16.86 -0.61 5.54
CA ALA A 25 17.85 -0.74 6.60
C ALA A 25 18.55 -2.10 6.63
N SER A 26 17.92 -3.17 6.12
CA SER A 26 18.33 -4.55 6.42
C SER A 26 18.80 -5.38 5.22
N VAL A 27 18.43 -5.03 3.98
CA VAL A 27 18.62 -5.92 2.82
C VAL A 27 19.26 -5.21 1.62
N ASN A 28 18.50 -4.37 0.93
CA ASN A 28 18.94 -3.71 -0.29
C ASN A 28 18.11 -2.44 -0.56
N PRO A 29 18.73 -1.26 -0.67
CA PRO A 29 18.04 0.01 -0.93
C PRO A 29 17.18 0.02 -2.20
N GLY A 30 17.58 -0.72 -3.25
CA GLY A 30 16.85 -0.80 -4.52
C GLY A 30 15.51 -1.54 -4.40
N ILE A 31 15.50 -2.68 -3.70
CA ILE A 31 14.25 -3.43 -3.43
C ILE A 31 13.34 -2.62 -2.50
N ALA A 32 13.95 -1.97 -1.51
CA ALA A 32 13.24 -1.12 -0.56
C ALA A 32 12.52 0.05 -1.26
N GLY A 33 13.19 0.75 -2.17
CA GLY A 33 12.59 1.82 -2.96
C GLY A 33 11.37 1.36 -3.73
N GLY A 34 11.44 0.18 -4.37
CA GLY A 34 10.31 -0.43 -5.08
C GLY A 34 9.11 -0.70 -4.18
N LEU A 35 9.34 -1.30 -3.00
CA LEU A 35 8.27 -1.59 -2.03
C LEU A 35 7.60 -0.32 -1.50
N ILE A 36 8.38 0.73 -1.23
CA ILE A 36 7.85 2.02 -0.77
C ILE A 36 7.00 2.66 -1.86
N VAL A 37 7.48 2.69 -3.11
CA VAL A 37 6.73 3.28 -4.24
C VAL A 37 5.41 2.55 -4.49
N ILE A 38 5.43 1.20 -4.49
CA ILE A 38 4.21 0.39 -4.63
C ILE A 38 3.27 0.65 -3.46
N GLY A 39 3.79 0.67 -2.23
CA GLY A 39 2.99 0.94 -1.03
C GLY A 39 2.28 2.29 -1.10
N ILE A 40 3.00 3.35 -1.48
CA ILE A 40 2.44 4.70 -1.67
C ILE A 40 1.37 4.69 -2.77
N ALA A 41 1.61 4.02 -3.91
CA ALA A 41 0.62 3.94 -4.98
C ALA A 41 -0.68 3.28 -4.52
N LEU A 42 -0.59 2.18 -3.77
CA LEU A 42 -1.75 1.47 -3.20
C LEU A 42 -2.50 2.34 -2.18
N MET A 43 -1.78 3.09 -1.33
CA MET A 43 -2.37 4.07 -0.43
C MET A 43 -3.11 5.16 -1.20
N ILE A 44 -2.52 5.72 -2.26
CA ILE A 44 -3.17 6.76 -3.08
C ILE A 44 -4.44 6.20 -3.74
N ILE A 45 -4.38 5.00 -4.32
CA ILE A 45 -5.54 4.37 -4.97
C ILE A 45 -6.67 4.12 -3.95
N GLY A 46 -6.32 3.56 -2.79
CA GLY A 46 -7.27 3.32 -1.72
C GLY A 46 -7.89 4.61 -1.19
N ALA A 47 -7.09 5.65 -0.95
CA ALA A 47 -7.56 6.95 -0.46
C ALA A 47 -8.40 7.71 -1.49
N LYS A 48 -8.04 7.66 -2.79
CA LYS A 48 -8.84 8.27 -3.87
C LYS A 48 -10.22 7.65 -4.03
N ASN A 49 -10.40 6.40 -3.63
CA ASN A 49 -11.67 5.68 -3.68
C ASN A 49 -12.27 5.50 -2.27
N LYS A 50 -12.01 6.44 -1.35
CA LYS A 50 -12.51 6.39 0.03
C LYS A 50 -14.03 6.39 0.13
N ASP A 51 -14.69 7.00 -0.85
CA ASP A 51 -16.15 6.96 -1.05
C ASP A 51 -16.68 5.53 -1.25
N LYS A 52 -15.87 4.64 -1.84
CA LYS A 52 -16.22 3.23 -2.10
C LYS A 52 -15.75 2.28 -1.02
N TRP A 53 -15.25 2.79 0.10
CA TRP A 53 -14.87 1.93 1.21
C TRP A 53 -16.11 1.27 1.79
N VAL A 54 -16.16 -0.05 1.69
CA VAL A 54 -17.20 -0.86 2.33
C VAL A 54 -17.12 -0.61 3.84
N LYS A 55 -18.06 0.17 4.36
CA LYS A 55 -18.26 0.35 5.79
C LYS A 55 -19.01 -0.90 6.29
N LYS A 56 -18.44 -1.53 7.31
CA LYS A 56 -19.05 -2.69 7.96
C LYS A 56 -20.14 -2.22 8.91
#